data_AF-A0ABC8ZWU0-F1
#
_entry.id   AF-A0ABC8ZWU0-F1
#
_cell.length_a   1.000
_cell.length_b   1.000
_cell.length_c   1.000
_cell.angle_alpha   90.00
_cell.angle_beta   90.00
_cell.angle_gamma   90.00
#
_symmetry.space_group_name_H-M   'P 1'
#
loop_
_entity.id
_entity.type
_entity.pdbx_description
1 polymer ?
#
loop_
_entity_poly.entity_id
_entity_poly.type
_entity_poly.pdbx_seq_one_letter_code
_entity_poly.pdbx_strand_id
1 'polypeptide(L)'
;MWRKVAYGGRQPGYDDNYTDETFLEEMVMNANVVKRDLLKVMIDSVSISHYLCIVALVVSTWTLTLNLDIDETTLLKLDVGLLLVGFSVLLLTTCPFSLKLLTKPPGALNNPKLTSNISLNASIVASVLVASRLPSRLHVFAIMLFSLQVFLFAPLITFCVKKYHFRLHLLFSFALMIVTLSVTYHLHRMFFILLLALLVFISIVCPFWLIRIQEYKFEINGPWDEAKLCFDITE
;
A
#
# COMPACT_ATOMS: atom_id res chain seq x y z
N MET A 1 -32.07 37.86 -23.19
CA MET A 1 -32.21 36.91 -24.31
C MET A 1 -31.03 35.96 -24.24
N TRP A 2 -31.26 34.67 -23.98
CA TRP A 2 -30.18 33.68 -23.96
C TRP A 2 -29.86 33.28 -25.40
N ARG A 3 -28.59 33.31 -25.77
CA ARG A 3 -28.10 32.87 -27.08
C ARG A 3 -27.15 31.70 -26.82
N LYS A 4 -27.38 30.57 -27.50
CA LYS A 4 -26.46 29.44 -27.44
C LYS A 4 -25.22 29.80 -28.26
N VAL A 5 -24.03 29.64 -27.67
CA VAL A 5 -22.75 30.12 -28.22
C VAL A 5 -21.70 28.99 -28.29
N ALA A 6 -22.10 27.74 -28.08
CA ALA A 6 -21.17 26.61 -27.90
C ALA A 6 -20.13 26.53 -29.03
N TYR A 7 -20.56 26.74 -30.27
CA TYR A 7 -19.66 26.80 -31.44
C TYR A 7 -19.55 28.20 -32.06
N GLY A 8 -20.10 29.23 -31.42
CA GLY A 8 -20.01 30.62 -31.88
C GLY A 8 -20.49 30.86 -33.33
N GLY A 9 -21.39 30.02 -33.85
CA GLY A 9 -21.85 30.08 -35.24
C GLY A 9 -20.84 29.59 -36.29
N ARG A 10 -19.76 28.90 -35.89
CA ARG A 10 -18.76 28.32 -36.80
C ARG A 10 -19.24 27.09 -37.56
N GLN A 11 -20.37 26.50 -37.16
CA GLN A 11 -20.95 25.32 -37.77
C GLN A 11 -22.29 25.71 -38.44
N PRO A 12 -22.26 26.23 -39.68
CA PRO A 12 -23.46 26.66 -40.37
C PRO A 12 -24.29 25.44 -40.82
N GLY A 13 -25.62 25.49 -40.58
CA GLY A 13 -26.58 24.49 -41.07
C GLY A 13 -26.94 23.37 -40.09
N TYR A 14 -26.35 23.36 -38.89
CA TYR A 14 -26.62 22.35 -37.87
C TYR A 14 -27.02 23.01 -36.56
N ASP A 15 -28.02 22.44 -35.88
CA ASP A 15 -28.39 22.84 -34.53
C ASP A 15 -27.27 22.48 -33.53
N ASP A 16 -27.16 23.20 -32.42
CA ASP A 16 -26.09 22.96 -31.42
C ASP A 16 -26.10 21.56 -30.80
N ASN A 17 -27.20 20.81 -30.92
CA ASN A 17 -27.36 19.43 -30.46
C ASN A 17 -27.38 18.42 -31.63
N TYR A 18 -26.98 18.83 -32.83
CA TYR A 18 -26.88 17.95 -33.97
C TYR A 18 -25.79 16.88 -33.74
N THR A 19 -26.14 15.64 -34.03
CA THR A 19 -25.21 14.49 -34.09
C THR A 19 -25.41 13.81 -35.44
N ASP A 20 -24.32 13.30 -36.03
CA ASP A 20 -24.37 12.59 -37.30
C ASP A 20 -25.20 11.30 -37.18
N GLU A 21 -25.82 10.83 -38.26
CA GLU A 21 -26.58 9.57 -38.27
C GLU A 21 -25.67 8.35 -38.03
N THR A 22 -24.39 8.44 -38.42
CA THR A 22 -23.38 7.40 -38.14
C THR A 22 -22.91 7.37 -36.69
N PHE A 23 -23.28 8.36 -35.87
CA PHE A 23 -22.78 8.51 -34.50
C PHE A 23 -23.04 7.28 -33.63
N LEU A 24 -24.25 6.71 -33.72
CA LEU A 24 -24.61 5.52 -32.95
C LEU A 24 -23.94 4.25 -33.49
N GLU A 25 -23.63 4.22 -34.78
CA GLU A 25 -22.93 3.10 -35.43
C GLU A 25 -21.47 3.01 -34.97
N GLU A 26 -20.86 4.14 -34.65
CA GLU A 26 -19.48 4.24 -34.13
C GLU A 26 -19.38 4.00 -32.62
N MET A 27 -20.50 3.82 -31.90
CA MET A 27 -20.46 3.51 -30.47
C MET A 27 -20.04 2.07 -30.20
N VAL A 28 -18.94 1.91 -29.47
CA VAL A 28 -18.39 0.60 -29.09
C VAL A 28 -18.41 0.44 -27.58
N MET A 29 -19.05 -0.63 -27.12
CA MET A 29 -19.06 -0.98 -25.70
C MET A 29 -17.82 -1.78 -25.32
N ASN A 30 -17.23 -1.43 -24.19
CA ASN A 30 -16.14 -2.13 -23.54
C ASN A 30 -14.86 -2.27 -24.38
N ALA A 31 -14.63 -1.40 -25.36
CA ALA A 31 -13.44 -1.42 -26.23
C ALA A 31 -12.12 -1.44 -25.44
N ASN A 32 -12.10 -0.79 -24.27
CA ASN A 32 -10.92 -0.56 -23.46
C ASN A 32 -10.88 -1.38 -22.14
N VAL A 33 -11.78 -2.36 -21.97
CA VAL A 33 -11.86 -3.13 -20.71
C VAL A 33 -10.75 -4.19 -20.67
N VAL A 34 -9.66 -3.88 -19.97
CA VAL A 34 -8.54 -4.80 -19.75
C VAL A 34 -8.88 -5.82 -18.66
N LYS A 35 -8.85 -7.11 -18.99
CA LYS A 35 -9.01 -8.21 -18.02
C LYS A 35 -7.78 -8.28 -17.11
N ARG A 36 -7.98 -8.22 -15.80
CA ARG A 36 -6.91 -8.39 -14.82
C ARG A 36 -6.67 -9.87 -14.52
N ASP A 37 -5.40 -10.25 -14.43
CA ASP A 37 -5.00 -11.57 -13.96
C ASP A 37 -5.15 -11.68 -12.44
N LEU A 38 -5.87 -12.71 -11.97
CA LEU A 38 -6.12 -12.96 -10.55
C LEU A 38 -4.83 -13.15 -9.77
N LEU A 39 -3.87 -13.89 -10.32
CA LEU A 39 -2.61 -14.15 -9.61
C LEU A 39 -1.84 -12.86 -9.38
N LYS A 40 -1.80 -11.98 -10.38
CA LYS A 40 -1.16 -10.67 -10.25
C LYS A 40 -1.80 -9.83 -9.15
N VAL A 41 -3.14 -9.77 -9.09
CA VAL A 41 -3.85 -9.01 -8.05
C VAL A 41 -3.63 -9.61 -6.65
N MET A 42 -3.63 -10.94 -6.53
CA MET A 42 -3.31 -11.62 -5.27
C MET A 42 -1.88 -11.33 -4.83
N ILE A 43 -0.91 -11.38 -5.75
CA ILE A 43 0.49 -11.07 -5.50
C ILE A 43 0.65 -9.60 -5.05
N ASP A 44 -0.08 -8.66 -5.66
CA ASP A 44 -0.07 -7.25 -5.25
C ASP A 44 -0.70 -7.03 -3.86
N SER A 45 -1.70 -7.83 -3.49
CA SER A 45 -2.33 -7.78 -2.16
C SER A 45 -1.37 -8.16 -1.02
N VAL A 46 -0.28 -8.90 -1.30
CA VAL A 46 0.72 -9.29 -0.29
C VAL A 46 1.33 -8.07 0.39
N SER A 47 1.56 -6.98 -0.35
CA SER A 47 2.09 -5.74 0.24
C SER A 47 1.10 -5.15 1.27
N ILE A 48 -0.21 -5.28 1.06
CA ILE A 48 -1.22 -4.79 2.02
C ILE A 48 -1.23 -5.68 3.26
N SER A 49 -1.28 -7.00 3.09
CA SER A 49 -1.22 -7.97 4.18
C SER A 49 0.06 -7.83 5.02
N HIS A 50 1.18 -7.48 4.38
CA HIS A 50 2.44 -7.19 5.04
C HIS A 50 2.33 -6.03 6.04
N TYR A 51 1.81 -4.86 5.63
CA TYR A 51 1.61 -3.72 6.54
C TYR A 51 0.62 -4.04 7.65
N LEU A 52 -0.42 -4.83 7.36
CA LEU A 52 -1.37 -5.27 8.36
C LEU A 52 -0.70 -6.14 9.43
N CYS A 53 0.20 -7.06 9.03
CA CYS A 53 1.00 -7.86 9.94
C CYS A 53 1.95 -7.02 10.80
N ILE A 54 2.53 -5.96 10.23
CA ILE A 54 3.36 -5.00 10.98
C ILE A 54 2.55 -4.33 12.09
N VAL A 55 1.38 -3.78 11.75
CA VAL A 55 0.52 -3.11 12.74
C VAL A 55 0.07 -4.10 13.82
N ALA A 56 -0.32 -5.32 13.44
CA ALA A 56 -0.72 -6.35 14.40
C ALA A 56 0.44 -6.79 15.31
N LEU A 57 1.68 -6.86 14.80
CA LEU A 57 2.86 -7.11 15.63
C LEU A 57 3.09 -6.00 16.63
N VAL A 58 2.98 -4.73 16.21
CA VAL A 58 3.15 -3.60 17.12
C VAL A 58 2.11 -3.62 18.23
N VAL A 59 0.84 -3.87 17.90
CA VAL A 59 -0.20 -4.02 18.91
C VAL A 59 0.09 -5.21 19.83
N SER A 60 0.57 -6.33 19.28
CA SER A 60 0.91 -7.53 20.07
C SER A 60 2.08 -7.26 21.03
N THR A 61 3.12 -6.53 20.61
CA THR A 61 4.23 -6.16 21.51
C THR A 61 3.79 -5.17 22.58
N TRP A 62 2.86 -4.26 22.26
CA TRP A 62 2.26 -3.37 23.25
C TRP A 62 1.50 -4.14 24.32
N THR A 63 0.66 -5.10 23.93
CA THR A 63 -0.09 -5.92 24.89
C THR A 63 0.82 -6.77 25.76
N LEU A 64 1.88 -7.36 25.20
CA LEU A 64 2.84 -8.16 25.96
C LEU A 64 3.64 -7.29 26.95
N THR A 65 4.03 -6.09 26.54
CA THR A 65 4.71 -5.12 27.42
C THR A 65 3.78 -4.63 28.54
N LEU A 66 2.50 -4.40 28.26
CA LEU A 66 1.51 -3.99 29.28
C LEU A 66 1.21 -5.09 30.29
N ASN A 67 1.23 -6.36 29.87
CA ASN A 67 1.09 -7.51 30.76
C ASN A 67 2.36 -7.77 31.60
N LEU A 68 3.45 -7.02 31.36
CA LEU A 68 4.76 -7.20 31.97
C LEU A 68 5.38 -8.59 31.69
N ASP A 69 4.98 -9.22 30.58
CA ASP A 69 5.55 -10.52 30.14
C ASP A 69 6.91 -10.36 29.44
N ILE A 70 7.27 -9.14 29.03
CA ILE A 70 8.50 -8.82 28.30
C ILE A 70 9.32 -7.82 29.13
N ASP A 71 10.52 -8.24 29.52
CA ASP A 71 11.50 -7.37 30.18
C ASP A 71 11.98 -6.25 29.25
N GLU A 72 12.29 -5.08 29.82
CA GLU A 72 12.82 -3.93 29.08
C GLU A 72 14.11 -4.28 28.31
N THR A 73 14.93 -5.18 28.86
CA THR A 73 16.20 -5.58 28.23
C THR A 73 15.98 -6.40 26.97
N THR A 74 14.92 -7.22 26.95
CA THR A 74 14.56 -8.02 25.77
C THR A 74 14.00 -7.14 24.66
N LEU A 75 13.16 -6.16 25.01
CA LEU A 75 12.63 -5.20 24.06
C LEU A 75 13.74 -4.31 23.46
N LEU A 76 14.69 -3.84 24.28
CA LEU A 76 15.85 -3.09 23.79
C LEU A 76 16.78 -3.93 22.88
N LYS A 77 16.99 -5.21 23.20
CA LYS A 77 17.73 -6.12 22.31
C LYS A 77 17.03 -6.28 20.97
N LEU A 78 15.69 -6.36 20.99
CA LEU A 78 14.87 -6.41 19.79
C LEU A 78 15.04 -5.12 18.97
N ASP A 79 14.95 -3.94 19.59
CA ASP A 79 15.17 -2.65 18.91
C ASP A 79 16.55 -2.53 18.27
N VAL A 80 17.60 -2.94 18.99
CA VAL A 80 18.96 -2.94 18.44
C VAL A 80 19.06 -3.92 17.26
N GLY A 81 18.47 -5.11 17.39
CA GLY A 81 18.43 -6.10 16.32
C GLY A 81 17.68 -5.60 15.08
N LEU A 82 16.50 -4.99 15.27
CA LEU A 82 15.69 -4.44 14.20
C LEU A 82 16.41 -3.30 13.48
N LEU A 83 17.09 -2.43 14.22
CA LEU A 83 17.89 -1.35 13.64
C LEU A 83 19.07 -1.89 12.83
N LEU A 84 19.80 -2.88 13.35
CA LEU A 84 20.91 -3.52 12.64
C LEU A 84 20.44 -4.23 11.37
N VAL A 85 19.36 -5.01 11.46
CA VAL A 85 18.77 -5.72 10.31
C VAL A 85 18.24 -4.71 9.28
N GLY A 86 17.50 -3.70 9.73
CA GLY A 86 16.95 -2.67 8.86
C GLY A 86 18.04 -1.89 8.12
N PHE A 87 19.10 -1.49 8.84
CA PHE A 87 20.27 -0.85 8.23
C PHE A 87 20.99 -1.78 7.26
N SER A 88 21.18 -3.05 7.60
CA SER A 88 21.84 -4.03 6.72
C SER A 88 21.06 -4.26 5.43
N VAL A 89 19.73 -4.38 5.52
CA VAL A 89 18.85 -4.52 4.35
C VAL A 89 18.89 -3.27 3.50
N LEU A 90 18.85 -2.09 4.12
CA LEU A 90 18.99 -0.81 3.40
C LEU A 90 20.34 -0.75 2.70
N LEU A 91 21.46 -1.06 3.38
CA LEU A 91 22.79 -1.07 2.77
C LEU A 91 22.83 -2.02 1.56
N LEU A 92 22.40 -3.28 1.73
CA LEU A 92 22.42 -4.28 0.66
C LEU A 92 21.56 -3.88 -0.55
N THR A 93 20.40 -3.26 -0.30
CA THR A 93 19.47 -2.85 -1.37
C THR A 93 19.79 -1.48 -1.98
N THR A 94 20.45 -0.58 -1.24
CA THR A 94 20.79 0.78 -1.70
C THR A 94 22.19 0.93 -2.29
N CYS A 95 23.16 0.08 -1.93
CA CYS A 95 24.47 0.03 -2.59
C CYS A 95 24.38 -0.07 -4.13
N PRO A 96 23.50 -0.89 -4.74
CA PRO A 96 23.28 -0.87 -6.19
C PRO A 96 22.35 0.28 -6.67
N PHE A 97 21.58 0.90 -5.77
CA PHE A 97 20.64 1.98 -6.08
C PHE A 97 21.32 3.35 -6.17
N SER A 98 22.32 3.62 -5.33
CA SER A 98 23.07 4.88 -5.32
C SER A 98 23.82 5.13 -6.64
N LEU A 99 24.27 4.06 -7.31
CA LEU A 99 24.87 4.13 -8.64
C LEU A 99 23.83 4.47 -9.73
N LYS A 100 22.59 3.98 -9.61
CA LYS A 100 21.49 4.27 -10.56
C LYS A 100 20.83 5.64 -10.34
N LEU A 101 20.84 6.16 -9.11
CA LEU A 101 20.36 7.50 -8.78
C LEU A 101 21.33 8.58 -9.29
N LEU A 102 22.63 8.27 -9.36
CA LEU A 102 23.64 9.14 -9.97
C LEU A 102 23.47 9.27 -11.50
N THR A 103 22.78 8.32 -12.15
CA THR A 103 22.60 8.27 -13.61
C THR A 103 21.22 8.71 -14.10
N LYS A 104 20.27 9.10 -13.23
CA LYS A 104 18.91 9.49 -13.64
C LYS A 104 18.60 10.94 -13.23
N PRO A 105 18.18 11.84 -14.15
CA PRO A 105 17.83 13.20 -13.80
C PRO A 105 16.58 13.26 -12.89
N PRO A 106 16.46 14.30 -12.05
CA PRO A 106 15.42 14.42 -11.04
C PRO A 106 14.07 14.77 -11.68
N GLY A 107 13.33 13.75 -12.13
CA GLY A 107 11.97 13.86 -12.65
C GLY A 107 10.94 13.23 -11.71
N ALA A 108 10.15 14.10 -11.07
CA ALA A 108 8.80 13.90 -10.52
C ALA A 108 8.47 12.57 -9.80
N LEU A 109 8.76 12.51 -8.50
CA LEU A 109 8.16 11.52 -7.59
C LEU A 109 6.87 12.10 -6.99
N ASN A 110 5.72 11.59 -7.41
CA ASN A 110 4.41 11.90 -6.82
C ASN A 110 4.44 11.65 -5.30
N ASN A 111 4.17 12.70 -4.51
CA ASN A 111 4.41 12.85 -3.08
C ASN A 111 4.08 11.61 -2.19
N PRO A 112 5.06 10.73 -1.91
CA PRO A 112 4.88 9.65 -0.93
C PRO A 112 4.99 10.17 0.52
N LYS A 113 5.42 11.42 0.69
CA LYS A 113 5.73 12.05 1.99
C LYS A 113 4.49 12.32 2.87
N LEU A 114 3.31 12.48 2.27
CA LEU A 114 2.10 12.86 3.04
C LEU A 114 1.55 11.67 3.85
N THR A 115 1.42 10.49 3.24
CA THR A 115 0.91 9.28 3.91
C THR A 115 1.87 8.77 4.98
N SER A 116 3.18 8.84 4.74
CA SER A 116 4.18 8.44 5.73
C SER A 116 4.09 9.28 7.01
N ASN A 117 3.87 10.59 6.88
CA ASN A 117 3.76 11.48 8.03
C ASN A 117 2.53 11.20 8.90
N ILE A 118 1.38 10.87 8.30
CA ILE A 118 0.17 10.52 9.06
C ILE A 118 0.38 9.22 9.84
N SER A 119 0.92 8.18 9.21
CA SER A 119 1.15 6.88 9.87
C SER A 119 2.15 6.98 11.04
N LEU A 120 3.24 7.72 10.86
CA LEU A 120 4.24 7.94 11.90
C LEU A 120 3.67 8.75 13.05
N ASN A 121 2.95 9.84 12.78
CA ASN A 121 2.34 10.66 13.82
C ASN A 121 1.28 9.86 14.60
N ALA A 122 0.43 9.09 13.92
CA ALA A 122 -0.56 8.23 14.57
C ALA A 122 0.09 7.16 15.44
N SER A 123 1.16 6.52 14.95
CA SER A 123 1.94 5.55 15.72
C SER A 123 2.55 6.17 16.97
N ILE A 124 3.17 7.35 16.86
CA ILE A 124 3.79 8.03 18.00
C ILE A 124 2.71 8.37 19.04
N VAL A 125 1.59 8.96 18.64
CA VAL A 125 0.48 9.27 19.55
C VAL A 125 -0.04 8.01 20.24
N ALA A 126 -0.30 6.94 19.49
CA ALA A 126 -0.78 5.67 20.06
C ALA A 126 0.24 5.06 21.04
N SER A 127 1.53 5.06 20.68
CA SER A 127 2.60 4.54 21.54
C SER A 127 2.74 5.36 22.84
N VAL A 128 2.57 6.68 22.79
CA VAL A 128 2.59 7.57 23.96
C VAL A 128 1.39 7.29 24.87
N LEU A 129 0.19 7.10 24.29
CA LEU A 129 -1.01 6.77 25.06
C LEU A 129 -0.87 5.42 25.78
N VAL A 130 -0.32 4.41 25.10
CA VAL A 130 -0.01 3.11 25.71
C VAL A 130 1.06 3.25 26.78
N ALA A 131 2.14 3.98 26.49
CA ALA A 131 3.25 4.19 27.40
C ALA A 131 2.85 4.90 28.70
N SER A 132 1.81 5.75 28.67
CA SER A 132 1.28 6.40 29.88
C SER A 132 0.81 5.42 30.96
N ARG A 133 0.55 4.16 30.60
CA ARG A 133 0.13 3.09 31.52
C ARG A 133 1.29 2.29 32.08
N LEU A 134 2.51 2.47 31.56
CA LEU A 134 3.68 1.71 31.97
C LEU A 134 4.33 2.37 33.21
N PRO A 135 4.69 1.60 34.25
CA PRO A 135 5.26 2.14 35.48
C PRO A 135 6.74 2.51 35.36
N SER A 136 7.46 1.92 34.40
CA SER A 136 8.91 2.07 34.24
C SER A 136 9.27 2.95 33.06
N ARG A 137 10.18 3.92 33.28
CA ARG A 137 10.68 4.83 32.24
C ARG A 137 11.41 4.08 31.10
N LEU A 138 12.07 2.96 31.39
CA LEU A 138 12.77 2.18 30.38
C LEU A 138 11.80 1.47 29.43
N HIS A 139 10.70 0.95 29.96
CA HIS A 139 9.65 0.34 29.13
C HIS A 139 9.00 1.37 28.21
N VAL A 140 8.74 2.59 28.71
CA VAL A 140 8.23 3.71 27.90
C VAL A 140 9.18 4.07 26.75
N PHE A 141 10.48 4.17 27.04
CA PHE A 141 11.47 4.46 26.01
C PHE A 141 11.53 3.36 24.95
N ALA A 142 11.61 2.09 25.37
CA ALA A 142 11.74 0.96 24.47
C ALA A 142 10.48 0.76 23.59
N ILE A 143 9.27 0.87 24.14
CA ILE A 143 8.04 0.71 23.35
C ILE A 143 7.85 1.83 22.31
N MET A 144 8.26 3.06 22.66
CA MET A 144 8.23 4.19 21.74
C MET A 144 9.30 4.04 20.65
N LEU A 145 10.51 3.63 21.00
CA LEU A 145 11.59 3.39 20.06
C LEU A 145 11.23 2.27 19.07
N PHE A 146 10.71 1.16 19.57
CA PHE A 146 10.21 0.04 18.76
C PHE A 146 9.18 0.51 17.73
N SER A 147 8.16 1.24 18.19
CA SER A 147 7.09 1.75 17.33
C SER A 147 7.66 2.68 16.26
N LEU A 148 8.53 3.62 16.63
CA LEU A 148 9.17 4.53 15.69
C LEU A 148 10.00 3.77 14.64
N GLN A 149 10.83 2.81 15.06
CA GLN A 149 11.66 2.03 14.16
C GLN A 149 10.82 1.26 13.14
N VAL A 150 9.80 0.53 13.60
CA VAL A 150 8.96 -0.29 12.74
C VAL A 150 8.23 0.57 11.71
N PHE A 151 7.56 1.65 12.12
CA PHE A 151 6.79 2.48 11.19
C PHE A 151 7.67 3.35 10.27
N LEU A 152 8.90 3.67 10.67
CA LEU A 152 9.85 4.40 9.82
C LEU A 152 10.50 3.47 8.80
N PHE A 153 10.99 2.32 9.24
CA PHE A 153 11.76 1.40 8.39
C PHE A 153 10.87 0.53 7.50
N ALA A 154 9.68 0.11 7.95
CA ALA A 154 8.80 -0.75 7.16
C ALA A 154 8.52 -0.24 5.74
N PRO A 155 8.07 1.02 5.51
CA PRO A 155 7.80 1.49 4.15
C PRO A 155 9.06 1.59 3.29
N LEU A 156 10.19 2.00 3.89
CA LEU A 156 11.47 2.12 3.21
C LEU A 156 12.03 0.76 2.79
N ILE A 157 12.10 -0.20 3.72
CA ILE A 157 12.58 -1.55 3.48
C ILE A 157 11.71 -2.24 2.44
N THR A 158 10.39 -2.15 2.56
CA THR A 158 9.45 -2.75 1.60
C THR A 158 9.67 -2.21 0.19
N PHE A 159 9.81 -0.89 0.04
CA PHE A 159 10.10 -0.26 -1.24
C PHE A 159 11.43 -0.73 -1.84
N CYS A 160 12.50 -0.71 -1.04
CA CYS A 160 13.83 -1.10 -1.49
C CYS A 160 13.91 -2.58 -1.86
N VAL A 161 13.36 -3.46 -1.03
CA VAL A 161 13.37 -4.92 -1.26
C VAL A 161 12.52 -5.29 -2.48
N LYS A 162 11.31 -4.73 -2.61
CA LYS A 162 10.44 -4.99 -3.77
C LYS A 162 11.11 -4.57 -5.08
N LYS A 163 11.87 -3.48 -5.07
CA LYS A 163 12.62 -2.97 -6.23
C LYS A 163 13.85 -3.81 -6.57
N TYR A 164 14.55 -4.32 -5.57
CA TYR A 164 15.76 -5.14 -5.77
C TYR A 164 15.41 -6.57 -6.18
N HIS A 165 14.61 -7.28 -5.38
CA HIS A 165 14.18 -8.65 -5.67
C HIS A 165 12.77 -8.93 -5.15
N PHE A 166 11.84 -9.06 -6.10
CA PHE A 166 10.44 -9.34 -5.80
C PHE A 166 10.23 -10.63 -4.99
N ARG A 167 11.00 -11.70 -5.28
CA ARG A 167 10.92 -12.97 -4.53
C ARG A 167 11.36 -12.83 -3.07
N LEU A 168 12.36 -11.98 -2.80
CA LEU A 168 12.82 -11.70 -1.43
C LEU A 168 11.73 -10.97 -0.65
N HIS A 169 11.06 -9.99 -1.27
CA HIS A 169 9.90 -9.30 -0.67
C HIS A 169 8.80 -10.28 -0.29
N LEU A 170 8.46 -11.23 -1.17
CA LEU A 170 7.48 -12.27 -0.89
C LEU A 170 7.91 -13.14 0.30
N LEU A 171 9.15 -13.65 0.28
CA LEU A 171 9.68 -14.48 1.37
C LEU A 171 9.62 -13.75 2.72
N PHE A 172 10.10 -12.50 2.76
CA PHE A 172 10.06 -11.67 3.97
C PHE A 172 8.62 -11.43 4.45
N SER A 173 7.69 -11.19 3.53
CA SER A 173 6.28 -10.99 3.86
C SER A 173 5.62 -12.25 4.42
N PHE A 174 5.88 -13.42 3.83
CA PHE A 174 5.36 -14.69 4.35
C PHE A 174 5.97 -15.04 5.71
N ALA A 175 7.28 -14.84 5.89
CA ALA A 175 7.95 -15.05 7.17
C ALA A 175 7.36 -14.13 8.25
N LEU A 176 7.18 -12.85 7.95
CA LEU A 176 6.56 -11.89 8.87
C LEU A 176 5.15 -12.33 9.26
N MET A 177 4.33 -12.71 8.27
CA MET A 177 2.95 -13.15 8.51
C MET A 177 2.88 -14.38 9.42
N ILE A 178 3.78 -15.37 9.25
CA ILE A 178 3.87 -16.54 10.12
C ILE A 178 4.23 -16.14 11.55
N VAL A 179 5.23 -15.26 11.71
CA VAL A 179 5.65 -14.76 13.03
C VAL A 179 4.51 -14.01 13.71
N THR A 180 3.84 -13.09 13.00
CA THR A 180 2.69 -12.34 13.54
C THR A 180 1.58 -13.28 14.00
N LEU A 181 1.17 -14.23 13.14
CA LEU A 181 0.10 -15.17 13.47
C LEU A 181 0.48 -16.04 14.67
N SER A 182 1.73 -16.49 14.77
CA SER A 182 2.22 -17.26 15.92
C SER A 182 2.15 -16.46 17.22
N VAL A 183 2.68 -15.23 17.22
CA VAL A 183 2.64 -14.34 18.40
C VAL A 183 1.20 -14.03 18.82
N THR A 184 0.33 -13.67 17.87
CA THR A 184 -1.07 -13.37 18.17
C THR A 184 -1.83 -14.62 18.66
N TYR A 185 -1.51 -15.81 18.17
CA TYR A 185 -2.09 -17.07 18.66
C TYR A 185 -1.72 -17.32 20.12
N HIS A 186 -0.45 -17.11 20.48
CA HIS A 186 0.01 -17.25 21.86
C HIS A 186 -0.63 -16.23 22.80
N LEU A 187 -0.86 -15.01 22.34
CA LEU A 187 -1.50 -13.96 23.14
C LEU A 187 -2.98 -14.26 23.37
N HIS A 188 -3.78 -14.37 22.29
CA HIS A 188 -5.23 -14.59 22.39
C HIS A 188 -5.82 -15.21 21.12
N ARG A 189 -6.53 -16.33 21.29
CA ARG A 189 -7.20 -17.07 20.20
C ARG A 189 -8.22 -16.24 19.40
N MET A 190 -8.94 -15.32 20.05
CA MET A 190 -9.95 -14.49 19.36
C MET A 190 -9.30 -13.50 18.37
N PHE A 191 -8.25 -12.79 18.81
CA PHE A 191 -7.52 -11.88 17.93
C PHE A 191 -6.82 -12.64 16.80
N PHE A 192 -6.33 -13.86 17.06
CA PHE A 192 -5.78 -14.73 16.02
C PHE A 192 -6.82 -15.06 14.94
N ILE A 193 -8.03 -15.49 15.32
CA ILE A 193 -9.09 -15.81 14.36
C ILE A 193 -9.46 -14.57 13.53
N LEU A 194 -9.59 -13.41 14.18
CA LEU A 194 -9.90 -12.15 13.50
C LEU A 194 -8.80 -11.76 12.50
N LEU A 195 -7.53 -11.81 12.91
CA LEU A 195 -6.40 -11.49 12.05
C LEU A 195 -6.31 -12.45 10.86
N LEU A 196 -6.46 -13.75 11.10
CA LEU A 196 -6.46 -14.78 10.05
C LEU A 196 -7.60 -14.54 9.05
N ALA A 197 -8.82 -14.29 9.53
CA ALA A 197 -9.96 -14.02 8.68
C ALA A 197 -9.73 -12.76 7.82
N LEU A 198 -9.17 -11.70 8.41
CA LEU A 198 -8.86 -10.46 7.71
C LEU A 198 -7.78 -10.64 6.64
N LEU A 199 -6.72 -11.41 6.94
CA LEU A 199 -5.67 -11.73 5.97
C LEU A 199 -6.20 -12.58 4.81
N VAL A 200 -7.00 -13.61 5.09
CA VAL A 200 -7.66 -14.42 4.04
C VAL A 200 -8.60 -13.56 3.19
N PHE A 201 -9.35 -12.67 3.83
CA PHE A 201 -10.23 -11.74 3.12
C PHE A 201 -9.46 -10.84 2.16
N ILE A 202 -8.39 -10.19 2.62
CA ILE A 202 -7.60 -9.27 1.80
C ILE A 202 -6.83 -10.01 0.71
N SER A 203 -6.29 -11.19 0.99
CA SER A 203 -5.41 -11.89 0.05
C SER A 203 -6.14 -12.77 -0.97
N ILE A 204 -7.38 -13.17 -0.71
CA ILE A 204 -8.13 -14.10 -1.58
C ILE A 204 -9.49 -13.51 -1.95
N VAL A 205 -10.31 -13.20 -0.95
CA VAL A 205 -11.72 -12.80 -1.18
C VAL A 205 -11.79 -11.48 -1.94
N CYS A 206 -11.01 -10.49 -1.54
CA CYS A 206 -10.98 -9.17 -2.16
C CYS A 206 -10.50 -9.24 -3.63
N PRO A 207 -9.35 -9.86 -3.97
CA PRO A 207 -8.94 -10.06 -5.36
C PRO A 207 -9.98 -10.78 -6.22
N PHE A 208 -10.59 -11.85 -5.68
CA PHE A 208 -11.65 -12.58 -6.37
C PHE A 208 -12.85 -11.68 -6.66
N TRP A 209 -13.30 -10.93 -5.65
CA TRP A 209 -14.46 -10.05 -5.78
C TRP A 209 -14.20 -8.89 -6.74
N LEU A 210 -12.99 -8.31 -6.71
CA LEU A 210 -12.55 -7.25 -7.63
C LEU A 210 -12.59 -7.69 -9.10
N ILE A 211 -12.26 -8.95 -9.38
CA ILE A 211 -12.33 -9.49 -10.75
C ILE A 211 -13.76 -9.78 -11.15
N ARG A 212 -14.58 -10.35 -10.25
CA ARG A 212 -16.01 -10.55 -10.52
C ARG A 212 -16.74 -9.26 -10.81
N ILE A 213 -16.42 -8.18 -10.09
CA ILE A 213 -17.03 -6.87 -10.33
C ILE A 213 -16.62 -6.28 -11.69
N GLN A 214 -15.43 -6.60 -12.21
CA GLN A 214 -15.01 -6.14 -13.55
C GLN A 214 -15.89 -6.68 -14.67
N GLU A 215 -16.53 -7.85 -14.50
CA GLU A 215 -17.46 -8.40 -15.48
C GLU A 215 -18.69 -7.52 -15.67
N TYR A 216 -19.05 -6.71 -14.66
CA TYR A 216 -20.15 -5.76 -14.71
C TYR A 216 -19.70 -4.35 -15.12
N LYS A 217 -18.42 -4.14 -15.45
CA LYS A 217 -17.96 -2.85 -15.94
C LYS A 217 -18.53 -2.61 -17.33
N PHE A 218 -19.20 -1.48 -17.48
CA PHE A 218 -19.83 -1.04 -18.71
C PHE A 218 -19.26 0.33 -19.10
N GLU A 219 -18.53 0.37 -20.20
CA GLU A 219 -17.90 1.57 -20.74
C GLU A 219 -18.36 1.74 -22.20
N ILE A 220 -19.21 2.73 -22.48
CA ILE A 220 -19.56 3.09 -23.85
C ILE A 220 -18.46 4.03 -24.34
N ASN A 221 -17.86 3.69 -25.47
CA ASN A 221 -16.90 4.54 -26.16
C ASN A 221 -17.58 5.08 -27.43
N GLY A 222 -17.37 6.35 -27.73
CA GLY A 222 -17.94 7.00 -28.91
C GLY A 222 -16.90 7.84 -29.66
N PRO A 223 -17.24 8.37 -30.84
CA PRO A 223 -16.32 9.14 -31.66
C PRO A 223 -15.92 10.50 -31.07
N TRP A 224 -16.63 10.97 -30.04
CA TRP A 224 -16.29 12.18 -29.29
C TRP A 224 -15.37 11.90 -28.08
N ASP A 225 -14.95 10.66 -27.87
CA ASP A 225 -14.04 10.34 -26.77
C ASP A 225 -12.66 10.99 -26.98
N GLU A 226 -11.99 11.27 -25.86
CA GLU A 226 -10.66 11.84 -25.86
C GLU A 226 -9.69 10.96 -26.66
N ALA A 227 -8.98 11.56 -27.60
CA ALA A 227 -7.97 10.87 -28.40
C ALA A 227 -6.88 10.31 -27.48
N LYS A 228 -6.72 8.98 -27.50
CA LYS A 228 -5.65 8.28 -26.77
C LYS A 228 -4.43 8.17 -27.68
N LEU A 229 -3.25 8.45 -27.13
CA LEU A 229 -1.99 8.22 -27.83
C LEU A 229 -1.83 6.71 -28.06
N CYS A 230 -1.64 6.28 -29.31
CA CYS A 230 -1.46 4.87 -29.67
C CYS A 230 -0.08 4.29 -29.28
N PHE A 231 0.76 5.07 -28.62
CA PHE A 231 2.07 4.68 -28.16
C PHE A 231 2.25 5.14 -26.72
N ASP A 232 2.81 4.26 -25.89
CA ASP A 232 3.24 4.63 -24.55
C ASP A 232 4.33 5.71 -24.70
N ILE A 233 4.16 6.84 -24.02
CA ILE A 233 5.23 7.81 -23.85
C ILE A 233 6.25 7.15 -22.92
N THR A 234 7.19 6.39 -23.49
CA THR A 234 8.36 5.93 -22.74
C THR A 234 9.26 7.13 -22.50
N GLU A 235 9.14 7.75 -21.32
CA GLU A 235 10.14 8.67 -20.77
C GLU A 235 11.37 7.94 -20.22
#